data_AF-A0A7C2KQB6-F1
#
_entry.id   AF-A0A7C2KQB6-F1
#
_cell.length_a   1.000
_cell.length_b   1.000
_cell.length_c   1.000
_cell.angle_alpha   90.00
_cell.angle_beta   90.00
_cell.angle_gamma   90.00
#
_symmetry.space_group_name_H-M   'P 1'
#
loop_
_entity.id
_entity.type
_entity.pdbx_description
1 polymer ?
#
loop_
_entity_poly.entity_id
_entity_poly.type
_entity_poly.pdbx_seq_one_letter_code
_entity_poly.pdbx_strand_id
1 'polypeptide(L)'
;MRNILAYVSPKSNALFSDRLKQIWLQKTLEDARKQSTLFVEEYQDKYPEAIECLEEGLEDSLQFFHFDFIDHRRISSTNVMERLN
;
A
#
# COMPACT_ATOMS: atom_id res chain seq x y z
N MET A 1 3.07 -7.43 4.07
CA MET A 1 3.75 -6.23 3.54
C MET A 1 5.05 -6.04 4.31
N ARG A 2 6.20 -6.11 3.63
CA ARG A 2 7.49 -5.69 4.20
C ARG A 2 7.42 -4.19 4.55
N ASN A 3 8.28 -3.74 5.45
CA ASN A 3 8.26 -2.38 5.99
C ASN A 3 8.67 -1.35 4.92
N ILE A 4 7.78 -1.06 3.98
CA ILE A 4 8.00 -0.19 2.83
C ILE A 4 8.41 1.23 3.24
N LEU A 5 7.90 1.63 4.41
CA LEU A 5 8.18 2.91 5.06
C LEU A 5 9.62 3.00 5.60
N ALA A 6 10.36 1.90 5.69
CA ALA A 6 11.77 1.89 6.05
C ALA A 6 12.66 2.46 4.94
N TYR A 7 12.22 2.35 3.68
CA TYR A 7 12.94 2.88 2.51
C TYR A 7 12.62 4.34 2.23
N VAL A 8 11.62 4.92 2.92
CA VAL A 8 11.19 6.30 2.75
C VAL A 8 11.79 7.15 3.86
N SER A 9 12.28 8.35 3.50
CA SER A 9 12.79 9.31 4.49
C SER A 9 11.76 9.59 5.59
N PRO A 10 12.16 9.68 6.87
CA PRO A 10 11.22 9.85 7.99
C PRO A 10 10.38 11.14 7.90
N LYS A 11 10.91 12.18 7.24
CA LYS A 11 10.18 13.43 6.97
C LYS A 11 9.03 13.27 5.98
N SER A 12 9.16 12.34 5.03
CA SER A 12 8.18 12.09 3.97
C SER A 12 7.28 10.89 4.27
N ASN A 13 7.60 10.11 5.31
CA ASN A 13 6.90 8.88 5.70
C ASN A 13 5.41 9.10 5.93
N ALA A 14 5.02 10.16 6.66
CA ALA A 14 3.62 10.46 6.91
C ALA A 14 2.83 10.73 5.61
N LEU A 15 3.41 11.51 4.71
CA LEU A 15 2.78 11.89 3.44
C LEU A 15 2.74 10.70 2.47
N PHE A 16 3.81 9.90 2.45
CA PHE A 16 3.89 8.66 1.69
C PHE A 16 2.85 7.66 2.17
N SER A 17 2.72 7.45 3.48
CA SER A 17 1.73 6.54 4.06
C SER A 17 0.30 6.97 3.74
N ASP A 18 0.01 8.28 3.80
CA ASP A 18 -1.31 8.80 3.44
C ASP A 18 -1.62 8.54 1.96
N ARG A 19 -0.68 8.86 1.05
CA ARG A 19 -0.81 8.57 -0.38
C ARG A 19 -0.93 7.08 -0.67
N LEU A 20 -0.19 6.24 0.04
CA LEU A 20 -0.25 4.79 -0.08
C LEU A 20 -1.66 4.28 0.27
N LYS A 21 -2.25 4.77 1.37
CA LYS A 21 -3.63 4.44 1.79
C LYS A 21 -4.67 4.78 0.72
N GLN A 22 -4.44 5.83 -0.10
CA GLN A 22 -5.37 6.20 -1.17
C GLN A 22 -5.54 5.10 -2.21
N ILE A 23 -4.54 4.21 -2.40
CA ILE A 23 -4.63 3.08 -3.32
C ILE A 23 -5.73 2.11 -2.86
N TRP A 24 -5.83 1.83 -1.56
CA TRP A 24 -6.85 0.92 -1.00
C TRP A 24 -8.19 1.58 -0.66
N LEU A 25 -8.25 2.92 -0.65
CA LEU A 25 -9.50 3.67 -0.49
C LEU A 25 -10.35 3.68 -1.77
N GLN A 26 -9.81 3.20 -2.88
CA GLN A 26 -10.53 3.11 -4.15
C GLN A 26 -11.69 2.11 -4.06
N LYS A 27 -12.76 2.39 -4.82
CA LYS A 27 -13.98 1.56 -4.83
C LYS A 27 -13.86 0.31 -5.69
N THR A 28 -12.94 0.32 -6.64
CA THR A 28 -12.78 -0.70 -7.67
C THR A 28 -11.32 -1.03 -7.86
N LEU A 29 -11.02 -2.29 -8.18
CA LEU A 29 -9.66 -2.76 -8.46
C LEU A 29 -9.00 -1.98 -9.60
N GLU A 30 -9.76 -1.61 -10.63
CA GLU A 30 -9.26 -0.80 -11.75
C GLU A 30 -8.77 0.57 -11.29
N ASP A 31 -9.52 1.24 -10.41
CA ASP A 31 -9.12 2.54 -9.84
C ASP A 31 -7.92 2.38 -8.91
N ALA A 32 -7.90 1.33 -8.06
CA ALA A 32 -6.75 1.02 -7.22
C ALA A 32 -5.48 0.79 -8.04
N ARG A 33 -5.60 0.07 -9.17
CA ARG A 33 -4.49 -0.19 -10.09
C ARG A 33 -4.02 1.09 -10.77
N LYS A 34 -4.94 1.94 -11.22
CA LYS A 34 -4.60 3.24 -11.82
C LYS A 34 -3.90 4.16 -10.82
N GLN A 35 -4.42 4.21 -9.59
CA GLN A 35 -3.87 5.03 -8.52
C GLN A 35 -2.49 4.55 -8.08
N SER A 36 -2.27 3.23 -8.04
CA SER A 36 -0.95 2.66 -7.78
C SER A 36 0.03 2.95 -8.91
N THR A 37 -0.36 2.86 -10.18
CA THR A 37 0.52 3.26 -11.29
C THR A 37 0.95 4.72 -11.19
N LEU A 38 0.01 5.64 -10.93
CA LEU A 38 0.34 7.06 -10.73
C LEU A 38 1.30 7.27 -9.54
N PHE A 39 1.10 6.51 -8.46
CA PHE A 39 1.97 6.56 -7.30
C PHE A 39 3.38 6.04 -7.60
N VAL A 40 3.47 4.90 -8.30
CA VAL A 40 4.75 4.35 -8.78
C VAL A 40 5.43 5.40 -9.66
N GLU A 41 4.73 6.03 -10.60
CA GLU A 41 5.35 7.02 -11.49
C GLU A 41 5.91 8.24 -10.74
N GLU A 42 5.21 8.70 -9.70
CA GLU A 42 5.61 9.88 -8.92
C GLU A 42 6.75 9.60 -7.93
N TYR A 43 6.83 8.38 -7.40
CA TYR A 43 7.79 8.02 -6.34
C TYR A 43 8.91 7.07 -6.80
N GLN A 44 8.84 6.45 -7.98
CA GLN A 44 9.89 5.58 -8.52
C GLN A 44 11.24 6.31 -8.66
N ASP A 45 11.20 7.59 -9.04
CA ASP A 45 12.40 8.41 -9.22
C ASP A 45 13.06 8.77 -7.87
N LYS A 46 12.25 8.88 -6.82
CA LYS A 46 12.70 9.27 -5.47
C LYS A 46 13.05 8.08 -4.58
N TYR A 47 12.28 6.99 -4.68
CA TYR A 47 12.34 5.83 -3.80
C TYR A 47 12.09 4.53 -4.59
N PRO A 48 12.99 4.15 -5.52
CA PRO A 48 12.81 2.96 -6.34
C PRO A 48 12.71 1.67 -5.51
N GLU A 49 13.47 1.55 -4.41
CA GLU A 49 13.41 0.40 -3.49
C GLU A 49 12.04 0.29 -2.78
N ALA A 50 11.43 1.43 -2.44
CA ALA A 50 10.09 1.45 -1.85
C ALA A 50 9.04 1.03 -2.87
N ILE A 51 9.21 1.42 -4.13
CA ILE A 51 8.31 1.06 -5.23
C ILE A 51 8.40 -0.43 -5.56
N GLU A 52 9.60 -0.99 -5.65
CA GLU A 52 9.78 -2.43 -5.91
C GLU A 52 9.08 -3.27 -4.83
N CYS A 53 9.28 -2.90 -3.57
CA CYS A 53 8.59 -3.53 -2.45
C CYS A 53 7.06 -3.27 -2.46
N LEU A 54 6.61 -2.18 -3.09
CA LEU A 54 5.17 -1.90 -3.27
C LEU A 54 4.60 -2.86 -4.28
N GLU A 55 5.19 -2.96 -5.47
CA GLU A 55 4.69 -3.78 -6.57
C GLU A 55 4.61 -5.26 -6.17
N GLU A 56 5.65 -5.79 -5.52
CA GLU A 56 5.64 -7.15 -4.97
C GLU A 56 4.50 -7.37 -3.95
N GLY A 57 4.18 -6.36 -3.13
CA GLY A 57 3.09 -6.42 -2.16
C GLY A 57 1.72 -6.06 -2.71
N LEU A 58 1.67 -5.32 -3.82
CA LEU A 58 0.48 -4.74 -4.41
C LEU A 58 -0.37 -5.82 -5.05
N GLU A 59 0.23 -6.78 -5.76
CA GLU A 59 -0.50 -7.91 -6.34
C GLU A 59 -1.20 -8.75 -5.26
N ASP A 60 -0.51 -9.07 -4.16
CA ASP A 60 -1.09 -9.75 -3.00
C ASP A 60 -2.21 -8.91 -2.35
N SER A 61 -2.00 -7.59 -2.26
CA SER A 61 -2.97 -6.67 -1.66
C SER A 61 -4.19 -6.38 -2.55
N LEU A 62 -4.05 -6.44 -3.87
CA LEU A 62 -5.15 -6.27 -4.82
C LEU A 62 -6.01 -7.53 -4.91
N GLN A 63 -5.46 -8.71 -4.60
CA GLN A 63 -6.22 -9.95 -4.49
C GLN A 63 -7.38 -9.84 -3.47
N PHE A 64 -7.27 -8.95 -2.48
CA PHE A 64 -8.35 -8.66 -1.53
C PHE A 64 -9.59 -8.02 -2.18
N PHE A 65 -9.43 -7.26 -3.27
CA PHE A 65 -10.57 -6.71 -4.02
C PHE A 65 -11.32 -7.77 -4.85
N HIS A 66 -10.67 -8.89 -5.18
CA HIS A 66 -11.32 -10.02 -5.87
C HIS A 66 -12.23 -10.83 -4.94
N PHE A 67 -12.02 -10.76 -3.62
CA PHE A 67 -12.90 -11.37 -2.64
C PHE A 67 -14.02 -10.39 -2.27
N ASP A 68 -15.11 -10.41 -3.06
CA ASP A 68 -16.35 -9.63 -2.87
C ASP A 68 -16.99 -9.74 -1.47
N PHE A 69 -16.52 -10.68 -0.63
CA PHE A 69 -17.12 -11.00 0.67
C PHE A 69 -16.31 -10.59 1.91
N ILE A 70 -15.19 -9.88 1.76
CA ILE A 70 -14.43 -9.40 2.92
C ILE A 70 -14.66 -7.90 3.10
N ASP A 71 -15.49 -7.55 4.08
CA ASP A 71 -15.63 -6.19 4.62
C ASP A 71 -14.26 -5.49 4.67
N HIS A 72 -14.02 -4.52 3.77
CA HIS A 72 -12.79 -3.72 3.69
C HIS A 72 -12.44 -3.05 5.03
N ARG A 73 -13.45 -2.90 5.91
CA ARG A 73 -13.33 -2.38 7.27
C ARG A 73 -12.45 -3.27 8.18
N ARG A 74 -12.26 -4.55 7.89
CA ARG A 74 -11.43 -5.49 8.68
C ARG A 74 -9.95 -5.50 8.29
N ILE A 75 -9.60 -5.03 7.09
CA ILE A 75 -8.24 -5.12 6.54
C ILE A 75 -7.39 -3.89 6.93
N SER A 76 -8.04 -2.81 7.38
CA SER A 76 -7.38 -1.61 7.94
C SER A 76 -6.92 -1.77 9.40
N SER A 77 -7.10 -2.97 9.99
CA SER A 77 -6.54 -3.27 11.30
C SER A 77 -5.06 -3.64 11.15
N THR A 78 -4.24 -2.60 11.10
CA THR A 78 -2.80 -2.63 11.39
C THR A 78 -2.54 -3.10 12.84
N ASN A 79 -2.79 -4.37 13.19
CA ASN A 79 -2.30 -4.91 14.47
C ASN A 79 -2.33 -6.43 14.58
N VAL A 80 -1.42 -7.15 13.90
CA VAL A 80 -1.19 -8.57 14.21
C VAL A 80 0.28 -8.96 14.41
N MET A 81 1.23 -8.01 14.39
CA MET A 81 2.67 -8.30 14.59
C MET A 81 3.35 -7.54 15.74
N GLU A 82 2.60 -6.94 16.67
CA GLU A 82 3.16 -6.32 17.88
C GLU A 82 2.70 -7.00 19.19
N ARG A 83 2.25 -8.26 19.15
CA ARG A 83 1.71 -8.95 20.34
C ARG A 83 2.21 -10.37 20.55
N LEU A 84 3.50 -10.58 20.34
CA LEU A 84 4.25 -11.72 20.89
C LEU A 84 5.57 -11.18 21.46
N ASN A 85 5.48 -10.58 22.65
CA ASN A 85 6.60 -10.36 23.56
C ASN A 85 6.14 -10.77 24.96
#